data_AF-A0A554KMW4-F1
#
_entry.id   AF-A0A554KMW4-F1
#
_cell.length_a   1.000
_cell.length_b   1.000
_cell.length_c   1.000
_cell.angle_alpha   90.00
_cell.angle_beta   90.00
_cell.angle_gamma   90.00
#
_symmetry.space_group_name_H-M   'P 1'
#
loop_
_entity.id
_entity.type
_entity.pdbx_description
1 polymer ?
#
loop_
_entity_poly.entity_id
_entity_poly.type
_entity_poly.pdbx_seq_one_letter_code
_entity_poly.pdbx_strand_id
1 'polypeptide(L)'
;MQIWLFIFGLAIGSFLNVIAVRYNPEKFILNKKTLGGRSACPKCGNKLNWFELVPLLSFIFLRARCRNCKKKISFQYPLVELISGSIFVFVPALLSSNFGFKSICLSSDVSCSALHFSWVLIFLTLLLISLIDIRVKIIPDEANIFLIILGVVIAIFAAKEFGPVSGSFLGPYAALFGLRDILWLNRVIALAFGIVFYGLLILITKGRGMGMGDLKLTAALGVVFGWPDIVIITGLSFIIGSLFSLPGLLSKKKGLKSFLPFGPFIAMASCVVFFWGIVYSRRSEKQILLNVEKAKITQTVLRAKELTLAGYTKPISNPPPCSYGFRIDYTNKIYSLFEYIPPAPTTCDQILTITSIAPNPPSYRETESNTLSSKLDFDTGPNRLGYLLFVPPDPKVLLFDEGGNIVQNTPMNIYVKTDDPVSPTGAIIRINNVTAQLSFPSS
;
A
#
# COMPACT_ATOMS: atom_id res chain seq x y z
N MET A 1 -18.81 -21.55 -8.37
CA MET A 1 -17.33 -21.70 -8.38
C MET A 1 -16.71 -21.51 -6.98
N GLN A 2 -16.99 -20.41 -6.27
CA GLN A 2 -16.41 -20.14 -4.94
C GLN A 2 -16.68 -21.23 -3.89
N ILE A 3 -17.87 -21.83 -3.89
CA ILE A 3 -18.22 -22.95 -2.98
C ILE A 3 -17.29 -24.15 -3.20
N TRP A 4 -16.98 -24.50 -4.45
CA TRP A 4 -16.06 -25.59 -4.77
C TRP A 4 -14.62 -25.30 -4.32
N LEU A 5 -14.15 -24.05 -4.51
CA LEU A 5 -12.85 -23.61 -4.01
C LEU A 5 -12.79 -23.66 -2.48
N PHE A 6 -13.86 -23.26 -1.80
CA PHE A 6 -13.96 -23.34 -0.35
C PHE A 6 -13.85 -24.79 0.13
N ILE A 7 -14.66 -25.70 -0.44
CA ILE A 7 -14.64 -27.14 -0.10
C ILE A 7 -13.26 -27.74 -0.34
N PHE A 8 -12.63 -27.43 -1.48
CA PHE A 8 -11.26 -27.86 -1.77
C PHE A 8 -10.27 -27.32 -0.74
N GLY A 9 -10.37 -26.04 -0.38
CA GLY A 9 -9.56 -25.42 0.66
C GLY A 9 -9.75 -26.05 2.03
N LEU A 10 -10.96 -26.48 2.40
CA LEU A 10 -11.19 -27.23 3.64
C LEU A 10 -10.42 -28.56 3.65
N ALA A 11 -10.43 -29.28 2.51
CA ALA A 11 -9.71 -30.55 2.37
C ALA A 11 -8.19 -30.34 2.49
N ILE A 12 -7.65 -29.28 1.87
CA ILE A 12 -6.24 -28.89 2.03
C ILE A 12 -5.92 -28.54 3.48
N GLY A 13 -6.80 -27.82 4.19
CA GLY A 13 -6.60 -27.49 5.60
C GLY A 13 -6.55 -28.73 6.50
N SER A 14 -7.42 -29.71 6.24
CA SER A 14 -7.39 -31.02 6.93
C SER A 14 -6.05 -31.74 6.70
N PHE A 15 -5.52 -31.70 5.47
CA PHE A 15 -4.22 -32.25 5.15
C PHE A 15 -3.05 -31.50 5.84
N LEU A 16 -3.08 -30.16 5.87
CA LEU A 16 -2.08 -29.34 6.56
C LEU A 16 -2.02 -29.66 8.06
N ASN A 17 -3.16 -29.91 8.70
CA ASN A 17 -3.19 -30.39 10.09
C ASN A 17 -2.42 -31.70 10.25
N VAL A 18 -2.58 -32.65 9.34
CA VAL A 18 -1.86 -33.93 9.38
C VAL A 18 -0.36 -33.72 9.24
N ILE A 19 0.08 -32.88 8.28
CA ILE A 19 1.50 -32.54 8.12
C ILE A 19 2.04 -31.92 9.40
N ALA A 20 1.35 -30.93 9.97
CA ALA A 20 1.78 -30.25 11.19
C ALA A 20 1.80 -31.17 12.43
N VAL A 21 0.93 -32.19 12.50
CA VAL A 21 0.97 -33.20 13.59
C VAL A 21 2.16 -34.14 13.43
N ARG A 22 2.46 -34.56 12.19
CA ARG A 22 3.48 -35.57 11.88
C ARG A 22 4.86 -34.98 11.57
N TYR A 23 5.00 -33.66 11.65
CA TYR A 23 6.26 -32.99 11.40
C TYR A 23 7.31 -33.44 12.41
N ASN A 24 8.50 -33.77 11.91
CA ASN A 24 9.66 -34.11 12.71
C ASN A 24 10.82 -33.22 12.24
N PRO A 25 11.44 -32.41 13.12
CA PRO A 25 12.50 -31.48 12.74
C PRO A 25 13.77 -32.16 12.20
N GLU A 26 14.00 -33.44 12.50
CA GLU A 26 15.16 -34.19 11.99
C GLU A 26 14.99 -34.65 10.53
N LYS A 27 13.80 -34.44 9.94
CA LYS A 27 13.47 -34.97 8.62
C LYS A 27 12.85 -33.89 7.75
N PHE A 28 13.05 -34.05 6.44
CA PHE A 28 12.40 -33.23 5.43
C PHE A 28 10.88 -33.19 5.63
N ILE A 29 10.28 -32.00 5.48
CA ILE A 29 8.86 -31.76 5.75
C ILE A 29 7.92 -32.65 4.90
N LEU A 30 8.31 -32.95 3.66
CA LEU A 30 7.55 -33.81 2.73
C LEU A 30 8.05 -35.26 2.70
N ASN A 31 8.62 -35.76 3.81
CA ASN A 31 9.05 -37.15 3.85
C ASN A 31 7.87 -38.13 3.75
N LYS A 32 8.16 -39.37 3.31
CA LYS A 32 7.16 -40.43 3.11
C LYS A 32 6.35 -40.78 4.37
N LYS A 33 6.91 -40.61 5.57
CA LYS A 33 6.21 -40.88 6.84
C LYS A 33 5.26 -39.74 7.23
N THR A 34 5.60 -38.50 6.87
CA THR A 34 4.76 -37.32 7.11
C THR A 34 3.58 -37.28 6.13
N LEU A 35 3.83 -37.50 4.84
CA LEU A 35 2.80 -37.52 3.80
C LEU A 35 1.97 -38.81 3.75
N GLY A 36 2.58 -39.95 4.08
CA GLY A 36 1.96 -41.26 3.95
C GLY A 36 1.17 -41.72 5.17
N GLY A 37 0.39 -42.79 5.00
CA GLY A 37 -0.30 -43.48 6.08
C GLY A 37 -1.68 -42.91 6.42
N ARG A 38 -2.59 -43.80 6.82
CA ARG A 38 -3.98 -43.45 7.17
C ARG A 38 -4.04 -42.48 8.34
N SER A 39 -4.98 -41.53 8.28
CA SER A 39 -5.31 -40.65 9.39
C SER A 39 -5.80 -41.48 10.58
N ALA A 40 -5.24 -41.21 11.75
CA ALA A 40 -5.52 -41.95 12.97
C ALA A 40 -5.71 -40.98 14.13
N CYS A 41 -6.52 -41.39 15.11
CA CYS A 41 -6.70 -40.60 16.33
C CYS A 41 -5.37 -40.52 17.10
N PRO A 42 -4.88 -39.31 17.47
CA PRO A 42 -3.61 -39.17 18.18
C PRO A 42 -3.65 -39.71 19.62
N LYS A 43 -4.85 -40.05 20.14
CA LYS A 43 -5.02 -40.53 21.52
C LYS A 43 -5.21 -42.04 21.64
N CYS A 44 -5.78 -42.70 20.64
CA CYS A 44 -6.05 -44.14 20.68
C CYS A 44 -5.47 -44.91 19.49
N GLY A 45 -4.87 -44.23 18.51
CA GLY A 45 -4.30 -44.87 17.32
C GLY A 45 -5.32 -45.47 16.34
N ASN A 46 -6.63 -45.41 16.65
CA ASN A 46 -7.65 -45.97 15.78
C ASN A 46 -7.64 -45.25 14.42
N LYS A 47 -7.66 -46.04 13.33
CA LYS A 47 -7.73 -45.54 11.96
C LYS A 47 -9.11 -44.94 11.73
N LEU A 48 -9.15 -43.75 11.16
CA LEU A 48 -10.40 -43.02 10.89
C LEU A 48 -11.04 -43.50 9.59
N ASN A 49 -12.37 -43.59 9.59
CA ASN A 49 -13.16 -43.86 8.38
C ASN A 49 -13.29 -42.61 7.51
N TRP A 50 -13.66 -42.79 6.23
CA TRP A 50 -13.74 -41.69 5.26
C TRP A 50 -14.69 -40.55 5.69
N PHE A 51 -15.84 -40.87 6.31
CA PHE A 51 -16.79 -39.87 6.81
C PHE A 51 -16.27 -39.11 8.04
N GLU A 52 -15.32 -39.67 8.79
CA GLU A 52 -14.63 -39.00 9.90
C GLU A 52 -13.53 -38.04 9.39
N LEU A 53 -13.27 -38.03 8.07
CA LEU A 53 -12.30 -37.15 7.41
C LEU A 53 -12.95 -35.98 6.68
N VAL A 54 -14.29 -35.91 6.64
CA VAL A 54 -15.00 -34.80 6.01
C VAL A 54 -14.75 -33.53 6.83
N PRO A 55 -14.07 -32.51 6.28
CA PRO A 55 -13.70 -31.30 7.01
C PRO A 55 -14.94 -30.58 7.59
N LEU A 56 -14.79 -29.97 8.76
CA LEU A 56 -15.82 -29.28 9.57
C LEU A 56 -17.00 -30.17 10.01
N LEU A 57 -17.62 -30.89 9.08
CA LEU A 57 -18.80 -31.72 9.32
C LEU A 57 -18.49 -32.88 10.27
N SER A 58 -17.34 -33.55 10.10
CA SER A 58 -16.93 -34.63 11.00
C SER A 58 -16.83 -34.16 12.46
N PHE A 59 -16.30 -32.95 12.69
CA PHE A 59 -16.15 -32.38 14.03
C PHE A 59 -17.52 -32.10 14.69
N ILE A 60 -18.48 -31.58 13.92
CA ILE A 60 -19.84 -31.28 14.39
C ILE A 60 -20.60 -32.58 14.68
N PHE A 61 -20.63 -33.53 13.74
CA PHE A 61 -21.36 -34.79 13.91
C PHE A 61 -20.79 -35.67 15.02
N LEU A 62 -19.46 -35.66 15.21
CA LEU A 62 -18.80 -36.37 16.31
C LEU A 62 -18.88 -35.61 17.65
N ARG A 63 -19.52 -34.44 17.70
CA ARG A 63 -19.65 -33.58 18.89
C ARG A 63 -18.30 -33.30 19.55
N ALA A 64 -17.28 -32.99 18.74
CA ALA A 64 -15.90 -32.73 19.16
C ALA A 64 -15.24 -33.87 19.95
N ARG A 65 -15.68 -35.13 19.79
CA ARG A 65 -15.11 -36.30 20.50
C ARG A 65 -14.80 -37.44 19.54
N CYS A 66 -13.72 -38.16 19.79
CA CYS A 66 -13.43 -39.37 19.01
C CYS A 66 -14.53 -40.42 19.19
N ARG A 67 -14.98 -41.05 18.11
CA ARG A 67 -16.03 -42.09 18.13
C ARG A 67 -15.69 -43.26 19.06
N ASN A 68 -14.44 -43.74 19.01
CA ASN A 68 -13.96 -44.89 19.79
C ASN A 68 -13.57 -44.51 21.23
N CYS A 69 -12.60 -43.62 21.42
CA CYS A 69 -12.04 -43.35 22.75
C CYS A 69 -12.74 -42.22 23.52
N LYS A 70 -13.74 -41.54 22.92
CA LYS A 70 -14.52 -40.41 23.47
C LYS A 70 -13.71 -39.19 23.94
N LYS A 71 -12.38 -39.21 23.81
CA LYS A 71 -11.51 -38.06 24.11
C LYS A 71 -11.81 -36.90 23.17
N LYS A 72 -11.72 -35.68 23.70
CA LYS A 72 -12.01 -34.44 22.96
C LYS A 72 -11.01 -34.24 21.82
N ILE A 73 -11.52 -33.81 20.66
CA ILE A 73 -10.74 -33.37 19.50
C ILE A 73 -10.42 -31.88 19.69
N SER A 74 -9.19 -31.48 19.34
CA SER A 74 -8.77 -30.07 19.48
C SER A 74 -9.54 -29.16 18.51
N PHE A 75 -9.91 -27.97 18.97
CA PHE A 75 -10.50 -26.93 18.11
C PHE A 75 -9.55 -26.44 17.01
N GLN A 76 -8.25 -26.73 17.12
CA GLN A 76 -7.26 -26.47 16.07
C GLN A 76 -7.68 -27.10 14.73
N TYR A 77 -8.25 -28.30 14.74
CA TYR A 77 -8.62 -29.00 13.49
C TYR A 77 -9.65 -28.23 12.66
N PRO A 78 -10.88 -27.98 13.17
CA PRO A 78 -11.89 -27.25 12.39
C PRO A 78 -11.47 -25.79 12.11
N LEU A 79 -10.70 -25.16 12.99
CA LEU A 79 -10.24 -23.78 12.78
C LEU A 79 -9.30 -23.67 11.57
N VAL A 80 -8.32 -24.57 11.47
CA VAL A 80 -7.37 -24.60 10.34
C VAL A 80 -8.07 -24.94 9.04
N GLU A 81 -9.03 -25.87 9.07
CA GLU A 81 -9.86 -26.19 7.91
C GLU A 81 -10.60 -24.94 7.43
N LEU A 82 -11.28 -24.22 8.33
CA LEU A 82 -12.01 -22.99 8.02
C LEU A 82 -11.09 -21.89 7.47
N ILE A 83 -9.91 -21.67 8.08
CA ILE A 83 -8.94 -20.67 7.62
C ILE A 83 -8.44 -21.02 6.22
N SER A 84 -8.09 -22.29 5.97
CA SER A 84 -7.65 -22.75 4.64
C SER A 84 -8.75 -22.59 3.58
N GLY A 85 -9.99 -22.98 3.90
CA GLY A 85 -11.15 -22.74 3.03
C GLY A 85 -11.33 -21.25 2.71
N SER A 86 -11.19 -20.40 3.73
CA SER A 86 -11.27 -18.93 3.59
C SER A 86 -10.17 -18.37 2.69
N ILE A 87 -8.92 -18.84 2.83
CA ILE A 87 -7.79 -18.45 1.97
C ILE A 87 -8.12 -18.69 0.49
N PHE A 88 -8.67 -19.86 0.15
CA PHE A 88 -9.02 -20.21 -1.24
C PHE A 88 -10.12 -19.33 -1.86
N VAL A 89 -10.95 -18.68 -1.05
CA VAL A 89 -12.02 -17.81 -1.53
C VAL A 89 -11.60 -16.34 -1.49
N PHE A 90 -11.15 -15.87 -0.33
CA PHE A 90 -10.91 -14.44 -0.10
C PHE A 90 -9.66 -13.92 -0.79
N VAL A 91 -8.57 -14.70 -0.80
CA VAL A 91 -7.32 -14.23 -1.43
C VAL A 91 -7.54 -13.99 -2.93
N PRO A 92 -8.14 -14.92 -3.70
CA PRO A 92 -8.41 -14.65 -5.10
C PRO A 92 -9.46 -13.57 -5.33
N ALA A 93 -10.54 -13.57 -4.53
CA ALA A 93 -11.61 -12.57 -4.66
C ALA A 93 -11.09 -11.15 -4.45
N LEU A 94 -10.16 -10.93 -3.51
CA LEU A 94 -9.58 -9.62 -3.24
C LEU A 94 -8.63 -9.17 -4.33
N LEU A 95 -7.75 -10.06 -4.81
CA LEU A 95 -6.85 -9.76 -5.92
C LEU A 95 -7.65 -9.36 -7.17
N SER A 96 -8.71 -10.10 -7.48
CA SER A 96 -9.60 -9.80 -8.62
C SER A 96 -10.38 -8.49 -8.46
N SER A 97 -10.80 -8.13 -7.24
CA SER A 97 -11.69 -6.99 -7.00
C SER A 97 -11.00 -5.67 -6.70
N ASN A 98 -9.74 -5.68 -6.24
CA ASN A 98 -9.07 -4.50 -5.66
C ASN A 98 -7.78 -4.07 -6.35
N PHE A 99 -7.34 -4.83 -7.33
CA PHE A 99 -6.17 -4.54 -8.14
C PHE A 99 -6.68 -4.32 -9.58
N GLY A 100 -5.99 -3.59 -10.46
CA GLY A 100 -6.43 -3.31 -11.86
C GLY A 100 -6.68 -4.55 -12.73
N PHE A 101 -6.68 -5.75 -12.13
CA PHE A 101 -6.94 -7.07 -12.69
C PHE A 101 -8.34 -7.21 -13.29
N LYS A 102 -9.31 -6.36 -12.96
CA LYS A 102 -10.61 -6.38 -13.65
C LYS A 102 -10.45 -6.05 -15.15
N SER A 103 -9.48 -5.20 -15.50
CA SER A 103 -9.19 -4.79 -16.88
C SER A 103 -8.20 -5.74 -17.57
N ILE A 104 -7.31 -6.40 -16.81
CA ILE A 104 -6.21 -7.24 -17.32
C ILE A 104 -6.59 -8.74 -17.36
N CYS A 105 -7.49 -9.21 -16.49
CA CYS A 105 -7.93 -10.62 -16.44
C CYS A 105 -9.31 -10.85 -17.09
N LEU A 106 -9.68 -9.99 -18.05
CA LEU A 106 -10.83 -10.20 -18.93
C LEU A 106 -10.55 -11.29 -19.97
N SER A 107 -9.27 -11.53 -20.28
CA SER A 107 -8.78 -12.71 -21.01
C SER A 107 -8.21 -13.73 -20.03
N SER A 108 -8.40 -15.01 -20.34
CA SER A 108 -7.85 -16.17 -19.64
C SER A 108 -6.32 -16.27 -19.76
N ASP A 109 -5.61 -15.25 -19.30
CA ASP A 109 -4.15 -15.21 -19.31
C ASP A 109 -3.56 -16.07 -18.19
N VAL A 110 -2.63 -16.93 -18.58
CA VAL A 110 -1.94 -17.89 -17.70
C VAL A 110 -1.22 -17.16 -16.55
N SER A 111 -0.72 -15.95 -16.80
CA SER A 111 -0.07 -15.08 -15.79
C SER A 111 -1.00 -14.75 -14.62
N CYS A 112 -2.26 -14.43 -14.91
CA CYS A 112 -3.23 -14.03 -13.89
C CYS A 112 -3.56 -15.20 -12.97
N SER A 113 -3.79 -16.38 -13.55
CA SER A 113 -4.06 -17.60 -12.78
C SER A 113 -2.85 -18.02 -11.92
N ALA A 114 -1.63 -17.89 -12.46
CA ALA A 114 -0.40 -18.17 -11.73
C ALA A 114 -0.25 -17.27 -10.50
N LEU A 115 -0.49 -15.96 -10.62
CA LEU A 115 -0.42 -15.02 -9.50
C LEU A 115 -1.42 -15.35 -8.39
N HIS A 116 -2.67 -15.62 -8.75
CA HIS A 116 -3.71 -16.01 -7.78
C HIS A 116 -3.31 -17.28 -7.02
N PHE A 117 -2.81 -18.28 -7.75
CA PHE A 117 -2.38 -19.55 -7.17
C PHE A 117 -1.15 -19.38 -6.27
N SER A 118 -0.15 -18.59 -6.67
CA SER A 118 1.04 -18.31 -5.85
C SER A 118 0.68 -17.65 -4.51
N TRP A 119 -0.26 -16.70 -4.49
CA TRP A 119 -0.71 -16.07 -3.25
C TRP A 119 -1.45 -17.04 -2.33
N VAL A 120 -2.31 -17.89 -2.88
CA VAL A 120 -2.96 -18.96 -2.10
C VAL A 120 -1.90 -19.86 -1.46
N LEU A 121 -0.90 -20.30 -2.23
CA LEU A 121 0.18 -21.14 -1.72
C LEU A 121 0.99 -20.45 -0.59
N ILE A 122 1.32 -19.17 -0.72
CA ILE A 122 2.02 -18.40 0.33
C ILE A 122 1.23 -18.44 1.63
N PHE A 123 -0.07 -18.14 1.60
CA PHE A 123 -0.89 -18.13 2.81
C PHE A 123 -1.08 -19.53 3.42
N LEU A 124 -1.16 -20.57 2.60
CA LEU A 124 -1.15 -21.95 3.09
C LEU A 124 0.18 -22.33 3.75
N THR A 125 1.31 -21.89 3.19
CA THR A 125 2.64 -22.10 3.78
C THR A 125 2.77 -21.34 5.10
N LEU A 126 2.31 -20.08 5.18
CA LEU A 126 2.29 -19.32 6.44
C LEU A 126 1.39 -19.96 7.49
N LEU A 127 0.24 -20.50 7.09
CA LEU A 127 -0.63 -21.28 7.97
C LEU A 127 0.10 -22.53 8.49
N LEU A 128 0.76 -23.29 7.61
CA LEU A 128 1.53 -24.47 8.00
C LEU A 128 2.67 -24.13 8.96
N ILE A 129 3.46 -23.09 8.67
CA ILE A 129 4.54 -22.60 9.54
C ILE A 129 4.00 -22.24 10.91
N SER A 130 2.87 -21.51 10.97
CA SER A 130 2.23 -21.14 12.24
C SER A 130 1.83 -22.36 13.07
N LEU A 131 1.30 -23.41 12.44
CA LEU A 131 0.91 -24.64 13.14
C LEU A 131 2.11 -25.44 13.66
N ILE A 132 3.20 -25.47 12.88
CA ILE A 132 4.44 -26.14 13.28
C ILE A 132 5.10 -25.36 14.42
N ASP A 133 5.18 -24.04 14.32
CA ASP A 133 5.82 -23.19 15.33
C ASP A 133 5.07 -23.23 16.68
N ILE A 134 3.74 -23.20 16.67
CA ILE A 134 2.93 -23.35 17.91
C ILE A 134 3.21 -24.68 18.63
N ARG A 135 3.54 -25.74 17.89
CA ARG A 135 3.73 -27.09 18.44
C ARG A 135 5.16 -27.43 18.79
N VAL A 136 6.07 -27.16 17.86
CA VAL A 136 7.46 -27.61 17.86
C VAL A 136 8.43 -26.44 18.09
N LYS A 137 7.97 -25.19 17.97
CA LYS A 137 8.77 -23.96 18.16
C LYS A 137 9.96 -23.85 17.19
N ILE A 138 9.79 -24.41 15.99
CA ILE A 138 10.80 -24.43 14.93
C ILE A 138 10.09 -24.04 13.63
N ILE A 139 10.77 -23.23 12.82
CA ILE A 139 10.32 -22.88 11.46
C ILE A 139 11.13 -23.73 10.47
N PRO A 140 10.49 -24.59 9.66
CA PRO A 140 11.17 -25.43 8.68
C PRO A 140 11.88 -24.60 7.60
N ASP A 141 13.14 -24.92 7.32
CA ASP A 141 13.94 -24.21 6.31
C ASP A 141 13.37 -24.41 4.90
N GLU A 142 12.79 -25.58 4.64
CA GLU A 142 12.13 -25.90 3.37
C GLU A 142 10.96 -24.97 3.08
N ALA A 143 10.19 -24.62 4.11
CA ALA A 143 9.03 -23.75 3.97
C ALA A 143 9.48 -22.31 3.67
N ASN A 144 10.58 -21.85 4.29
CA ASN A 144 11.18 -20.54 3.99
C ASN A 144 11.71 -20.48 2.55
N ILE A 145 12.41 -21.52 2.09
CA ILE A 145 12.90 -21.60 0.69
C ILE A 145 11.72 -21.58 -0.28
N PHE A 146 10.65 -22.32 0.01
CA PHE A 146 9.45 -22.33 -0.81
C PHE A 146 8.80 -20.93 -0.91
N LEU A 147 8.74 -20.19 0.19
CA LEU A 147 8.27 -18.79 0.19
C LEU A 147 9.15 -17.88 -0.68
N ILE A 148 10.48 -18.02 -0.62
CA ILE A 148 11.40 -17.26 -1.48
C ILE A 148 11.13 -17.55 -2.96
N ILE A 149 10.99 -18.84 -3.33
CA ILE A 149 10.68 -19.24 -4.70
C ILE A 149 9.36 -18.61 -5.16
N LEU A 150 8.30 -18.68 -4.35
CA LEU A 150 7.02 -18.05 -4.67
C LEU A 150 7.11 -16.52 -4.77
N GLY A 151 7.91 -15.88 -3.92
CA GLY A 151 8.17 -14.44 -3.99
C GLY A 151 8.86 -14.03 -5.29
N VAL A 152 9.86 -14.80 -5.74
CA VAL A 152 10.53 -14.60 -7.04
C VAL A 152 9.55 -14.80 -8.20
N VAL A 153 8.74 -15.85 -8.16
CA VAL A 153 7.68 -16.10 -9.17
C VAL A 153 6.73 -14.91 -9.26
N ILE A 154 6.24 -14.41 -8.12
CA ILE A 154 5.38 -13.22 -8.09
C ILE A 154 6.10 -12.01 -8.65
N ALA A 155 7.36 -11.77 -8.31
CA ALA A 155 8.12 -10.64 -8.85
C ALA A 155 8.22 -10.71 -10.39
N ILE A 156 8.50 -11.87 -10.96
CA ILE A 156 8.60 -12.06 -12.42
C ILE A 156 7.25 -11.79 -13.11
N PHE A 157 6.17 -12.41 -12.63
CA PHE A 157 4.85 -12.25 -13.24
C PHE A 157 4.28 -10.84 -13.01
N ALA A 158 4.54 -10.23 -11.85
CA ALA A 158 4.11 -8.87 -11.56
C ALA A 158 4.87 -7.84 -12.40
N ALA A 159 6.16 -8.04 -12.70
CA ALA A 159 6.94 -7.15 -13.57
C ALA A 159 6.33 -7.04 -14.98
N LYS A 160 5.87 -8.18 -15.52
CA LYS A 160 5.32 -8.27 -16.87
C LYS A 160 3.97 -7.56 -17.01
N GLU A 161 3.12 -7.66 -15.98
CA GLU A 161 1.74 -7.17 -16.02
C GLU A 161 1.59 -5.74 -15.45
N PHE A 162 2.49 -5.28 -14.57
CA PHE A 162 2.34 -4.01 -13.83
C PHE A 162 3.39 -2.93 -14.16
N GLY A 163 4.30 -3.16 -15.10
CA GLY A 163 5.40 -2.23 -15.40
C GLY A 163 6.36 -2.02 -14.23
N PRO A 164 7.38 -1.14 -14.34
CA PRO A 164 8.43 -0.94 -13.34
C PRO A 164 7.97 -0.31 -12.01
N VAL A 165 6.66 -0.09 -11.82
CA VAL A 165 6.09 0.72 -10.73
C VAL A 165 5.34 -0.11 -9.67
N SER A 166 5.68 -1.38 -9.47
CA SER A 166 4.89 -2.36 -8.69
C SER A 166 5.71 -3.14 -7.64
N GLY A 167 6.50 -2.42 -6.84
CA GLY A 167 7.33 -3.00 -5.77
C GLY A 167 6.69 -3.18 -4.39
N SER A 168 5.53 -2.56 -4.11
CA SER A 168 4.90 -2.56 -2.76
C SER A 168 3.37 -2.69 -2.86
N PHE A 169 2.79 -3.55 -2.03
CA PHE A 169 1.35 -3.74 -1.87
C PHE A 169 0.66 -2.52 -1.28
N LEU A 170 1.39 -1.73 -0.48
CA LEU A 170 0.94 -0.46 0.08
C LEU A 170 1.22 0.73 -0.86
N GLY A 171 1.65 0.46 -2.10
CA GLY A 171 1.65 1.35 -3.26
C GLY A 171 2.25 2.75 -3.01
N PRO A 172 1.45 3.77 -2.66
CA PRO A 172 1.92 5.15 -2.57
C PRO A 172 2.94 5.44 -1.47
N TYR A 173 2.92 4.73 -0.33
CA TYR A 173 3.89 4.99 0.74
C TYR A 173 5.32 4.60 0.35
N ALA A 174 5.49 3.68 -0.60
CA ALA A 174 6.79 3.35 -1.15
C ALA A 174 7.44 4.54 -1.89
N ALA A 175 6.64 5.51 -2.38
CA ALA A 175 7.15 6.73 -3.00
C ALA A 175 7.92 7.61 -2.01
N LEU A 176 7.60 7.55 -0.71
CA LEU A 176 8.36 8.25 0.33
C LEU A 176 9.79 7.72 0.50
N PHE A 177 10.05 6.48 0.06
CA PHE A 177 11.34 5.81 0.23
C PHE A 177 12.14 5.68 -1.07
N GLY A 178 11.69 6.27 -2.19
CA GLY A 178 12.48 6.46 -3.43
C GLY A 178 12.97 5.21 -4.18
N LEU A 179 12.71 4.00 -3.67
CA LEU A 179 13.30 2.73 -4.15
C LEU A 179 12.29 1.86 -4.93
N ARG A 180 11.37 2.50 -5.67
CA ARG A 180 10.27 1.82 -6.37
C ARG A 180 10.68 1.24 -7.72
N ASP A 181 11.56 1.93 -8.45
CA ASP A 181 11.67 1.75 -9.90
C ASP A 181 12.53 0.54 -10.32
N ILE A 182 13.29 -0.04 -9.40
CA ILE A 182 14.13 -1.22 -9.65
C ILE A 182 13.59 -2.40 -8.83
N LEU A 183 12.76 -3.23 -9.46
CA LEU A 183 12.05 -4.35 -8.80
C LEU A 183 12.98 -5.27 -8.00
N TRP A 184 14.07 -5.76 -8.62
CA TRP A 184 14.97 -6.70 -7.95
C TRP A 184 15.73 -6.05 -6.80
N LEU A 185 16.13 -4.79 -6.94
CA LEU A 185 16.76 -4.04 -5.86
C LEU A 185 15.80 -3.89 -4.67
N ASN A 186 14.52 -3.61 -4.94
CA ASN A 186 13.49 -3.54 -3.90
C ASN A 186 13.38 -4.87 -3.11
N ARG A 187 13.35 -6.02 -3.80
CA ARG A 187 13.28 -7.34 -3.14
C ARG A 187 14.55 -7.67 -2.35
N VAL A 188 15.72 -7.32 -2.89
CA VAL A 188 17.01 -7.52 -2.22
C VAL A 188 17.11 -6.66 -0.96
N ILE A 189 16.70 -5.39 -1.02
CA ILE A 189 16.67 -4.50 0.14
C ILE A 189 15.73 -5.03 1.21
N ALA A 190 14.54 -5.51 0.83
CA ALA A 190 13.59 -6.09 1.77
C ALA A 190 14.12 -7.36 2.45
N LEU A 191 14.79 -8.23 1.69
CA LEU A 191 15.47 -9.42 2.24
C LEU A 191 16.61 -9.01 3.19
N ALA A 192 17.44 -8.04 2.78
CA ALA A 192 18.55 -7.54 3.58
C ALA A 192 18.03 -6.92 4.89
N PHE A 193 16.93 -6.17 4.86
CA PHE A 193 16.30 -5.64 6.07
C PHE A 193 15.90 -6.75 7.04
N GLY A 194 15.22 -7.80 6.57
CA GLY A 194 14.84 -8.93 7.42
C GLY A 194 16.04 -9.61 8.09
N ILE A 195 17.12 -9.83 7.33
CA ILE A 195 18.36 -10.44 7.84
C ILE A 195 19.05 -9.51 8.84
N VAL A 196 19.24 -8.23 8.50
CA VAL A 196 19.99 -7.28 9.34
C VAL A 196 19.23 -6.98 10.62
N PHE A 197 17.93 -6.67 10.53
CA PHE A 197 17.13 -6.31 11.71
C PHE A 197 17.09 -7.44 12.74
N TYR A 198 16.69 -8.64 12.33
CA TYR A 198 16.64 -9.78 13.24
C TYR A 198 18.03 -10.33 13.59
N GLY A 199 19.01 -10.22 12.68
CA GLY A 199 20.40 -10.59 12.94
C GLY A 199 21.02 -9.75 14.05
N LEU A 200 20.77 -8.43 14.03
CA LEU A 200 21.18 -7.52 15.10
C LEU A 200 20.50 -7.88 16.43
N LEU A 201 19.19 -8.19 16.42
CA LEU A 201 18.49 -8.65 17.63
C LEU A 201 19.09 -9.94 18.20
N ILE A 202 19.41 -10.91 17.34
CA ILE A 202 20.04 -12.18 17.75
C ILE A 202 21.44 -11.91 18.33
N LEU A 203 22.23 -11.05 17.69
CA LEU A 203 23.59 -10.71 18.13
C LEU A 203 23.60 -9.97 19.47
N ILE A 204 22.74 -8.95 19.63
CA ILE A 204 22.60 -8.17 20.87
C ILE A 204 22.12 -9.06 22.02
N THR A 205 21.17 -9.95 21.75
CA THR A 205 20.61 -10.85 22.77
C THR A 205 21.42 -12.13 22.97
N LYS A 206 22.55 -12.30 22.27
CA LYS A 206 23.38 -13.50 22.26
C LYS A 206 22.56 -14.79 22.00
N GLY A 207 21.58 -14.69 21.11
CA GLY A 207 20.65 -15.77 20.74
C GLY A 207 19.60 -16.14 21.79
N ARG A 208 19.48 -15.37 22.89
CA ARG A 208 18.50 -15.64 23.96
C ARG A 208 17.14 -14.97 23.73
N GLY A 209 17.11 -13.90 22.94
CA GLY A 209 15.89 -13.11 22.74
C GLY A 209 15.00 -13.68 21.63
N MET A 210 15.60 -14.17 20.55
CA MET A 210 14.87 -14.60 19.35
C MET A 210 15.51 -15.77 18.62
N GLY A 211 14.67 -16.52 17.89
CA GLY A 211 15.09 -17.68 17.12
C GLY A 211 15.61 -17.33 15.73
N MET A 212 16.55 -18.13 15.22
CA MET A 212 17.03 -18.03 13.84
C MET A 212 15.92 -18.28 12.80
N GLY A 213 14.87 -19.04 13.17
CA GLY A 213 13.73 -19.31 12.30
C GLY A 213 12.98 -18.03 11.89
N ASP A 214 12.78 -17.10 12.82
CA ASP A 214 12.04 -15.86 12.57
C ASP A 214 12.81 -14.90 11.64
N LEU A 215 14.15 -14.89 11.74
CA LEU A 215 15.03 -14.18 10.79
C LEU A 215 14.84 -14.72 9.38
N LYS A 216 14.87 -16.05 9.22
CA LYS A 216 14.70 -16.69 7.90
C LYS A 216 13.31 -16.44 7.32
N LEU A 217 12.26 -16.49 8.15
CA LEU A 217 10.88 -16.23 7.75
C LEU A 217 10.70 -14.78 7.29
N THR A 218 11.22 -13.81 8.03
CA THR A 218 11.12 -12.38 7.67
C THR A 218 11.95 -12.04 6.44
N ALA A 219 13.13 -12.64 6.28
CA ALA A 219 13.89 -12.53 5.04
C ALA A 219 13.11 -13.08 3.83
N ALA A 220 12.48 -14.25 3.96
CA ALA A 220 11.66 -14.85 2.91
C ALA A 220 10.43 -13.98 2.58
N LEU A 221 9.75 -13.47 3.60
CA LEU A 221 8.62 -12.54 3.43
C LEU A 221 9.05 -11.20 2.84
N GLY A 222 10.29 -10.75 3.07
CA GLY A 222 10.87 -9.60 2.40
C GLY A 222 10.91 -9.76 0.88
N VAL A 223 11.26 -10.94 0.38
CA VAL A 223 11.19 -11.25 -1.06
C VAL A 223 9.75 -11.25 -1.56
N VAL A 224 8.82 -11.80 -0.79
CA VAL A 224 7.40 -11.89 -1.16
C VAL A 224 6.69 -10.54 -1.21
N PHE A 225 6.86 -9.71 -0.18
CA PHE A 225 6.14 -8.44 -0.03
C PHE A 225 6.91 -7.23 -0.57
N GLY A 226 8.25 -7.25 -0.46
CA GLY A 226 9.10 -6.15 -0.91
C GLY A 226 9.25 -5.03 0.12
N TRP A 227 9.90 -3.97 -0.31
CA TRP A 227 10.13 -2.77 0.49
C TRP A 227 9.08 -1.69 0.15
N PRO A 228 8.51 -0.97 1.14
CA PRO A 228 8.78 -1.00 2.59
C PRO A 228 7.90 -1.96 3.40
N ASP A 229 7.08 -2.78 2.75
CA ASP A 229 6.04 -3.60 3.40
C ASP A 229 6.59 -4.53 4.50
N ILE A 230 7.81 -5.06 4.32
CA ILE A 230 8.45 -5.92 5.33
C ILE A 230 8.69 -5.21 6.67
N VAL A 231 8.93 -3.90 6.66
CA VAL A 231 9.12 -3.09 7.87
C VAL A 231 7.81 -3.01 8.65
N ILE A 232 6.70 -2.83 7.93
CA ILE A 232 5.36 -2.76 8.51
C ILE A 232 4.95 -4.13 9.06
N ILE A 233 5.20 -5.22 8.32
CA ILE A 233 4.96 -6.59 8.78
C ILE A 233 5.74 -6.85 10.08
N THR A 234 7.01 -6.45 10.12
CA THR A 234 7.87 -6.61 11.30
C THR A 234 7.35 -5.78 12.48
N GLY A 235 7.01 -4.51 12.28
CA GLY A 235 6.46 -3.67 13.35
C GLY A 235 5.12 -4.20 13.88
N LEU A 236 4.21 -4.58 12.99
CA LEU A 236 2.90 -5.13 13.36
C LEU A 236 3.02 -6.47 14.08
N SER A 237 3.98 -7.34 13.72
CA SER A 237 4.16 -8.62 14.42
C SER A 237 4.58 -8.42 15.87
N PHE A 238 5.42 -7.42 16.19
CA PHE A 238 5.73 -7.05 17.58
C PHE A 238 4.51 -6.49 18.32
N ILE A 239 3.73 -5.61 17.69
CA ILE A 239 2.51 -5.05 18.31
C ILE A 239 1.54 -6.17 18.65
N ILE A 240 1.23 -7.03 17.67
CA ILE A 240 0.36 -8.19 17.85
C ILE A 240 0.92 -9.12 18.92
N GLY A 241 2.19 -9.51 18.83
CA GLY A 241 2.83 -10.42 19.78
C GLY A 241 2.82 -9.86 21.21
N SER A 242 3.04 -8.55 21.37
CA SER A 242 2.94 -7.87 22.66
C SER A 242 1.52 -7.94 23.22
N LEU A 243 0.48 -7.69 22.40
CA LEU A 243 -0.92 -7.71 22.85
C LEU A 243 -1.34 -9.09 23.39
N PHE A 244 -0.86 -10.18 22.79
CA PHE A 244 -1.15 -11.55 23.25
C PHE A 244 -0.27 -12.01 24.42
N SER A 245 0.94 -11.47 24.57
CA SER A 245 1.89 -11.90 25.61
C SER A 245 1.79 -11.08 26.90
N LEU A 246 1.48 -9.78 26.82
CA LEU A 246 1.39 -8.87 27.97
C LEU A 246 0.39 -9.34 29.03
N PRO A 247 -0.86 -9.75 28.70
CA PRO A 247 -1.84 -10.14 29.71
C PRO A 247 -1.41 -11.36 30.53
N GLY A 248 -0.71 -12.31 29.89
CA GLY A 248 -0.18 -13.51 30.54
C GLY A 248 0.99 -13.20 31.48
N LEU A 249 1.80 -12.19 31.12
CA LEU A 249 2.92 -11.72 31.93
C LEU A 249 2.43 -10.89 33.14
N LEU A 250 1.49 -9.98 32.91
CA LEU A 250 0.85 -9.15 33.95
C LEU A 250 0.09 -9.99 34.98
N SER A 251 -0.55 -11.07 34.54
CA SER A 251 -1.25 -12.00 35.43
C SER A 251 -0.30 -12.88 36.27
N LYS A 252 1.03 -12.74 36.14
CA LYS A 252 2.08 -13.59 36.73
C LYS A 252 1.93 -15.10 36.46
N LYS A 253 1.01 -15.51 35.57
CA LYS A 253 0.80 -16.91 35.17
C LYS A 253 1.88 -17.42 34.22
N LYS A 254 2.64 -16.51 33.59
CA LYS A 254 3.79 -16.83 32.75
C LYS A 254 5.00 -16.03 33.23
N GLY A 255 6.15 -16.69 33.35
CA GLY A 255 7.41 -16.03 33.67
C GLY A 255 8.01 -15.33 32.45
N LEU A 256 8.85 -14.31 32.68
CA LEU A 256 9.60 -13.56 31.64
C LEU A 256 10.45 -14.45 30.71
N LYS A 257 10.74 -15.70 31.11
CA LYS A 257 11.52 -16.67 30.34
C LYS A 257 10.66 -17.63 29.49
N SER A 258 9.34 -17.44 29.43
CA SER A 258 8.49 -18.35 28.66
C SER A 258 8.73 -18.14 27.17
N PHE A 259 9.22 -19.17 26.49
CA PHE A 259 9.45 -19.15 25.04
C PHE A 259 8.11 -19.04 24.30
N LEU A 260 7.95 -17.96 23.53
CA LEU A 260 6.76 -17.65 22.75
C LEU A 260 7.05 -17.88 21.26
N PRO A 261 6.30 -18.74 20.55
CA PRO A 261 6.47 -18.92 19.11
C PRO A 261 6.04 -17.63 18.39
N PHE A 262 6.98 -16.99 17.70
CA PHE A 262 6.78 -15.67 17.09
C PHE A 262 6.31 -15.75 15.63
N GLY A 263 6.53 -16.88 14.95
CA GLY A 263 6.11 -17.15 13.58
C GLY A 263 4.60 -16.88 13.32
N PRO A 264 3.67 -17.31 14.19
CA PRO A 264 2.25 -17.01 14.03
C PRO A 264 1.91 -15.51 14.01
N PHE A 265 2.66 -14.69 14.77
CA PHE A 265 2.43 -13.25 14.78
C PHE A 265 2.96 -12.58 13.53
N ILE A 266 4.10 -13.05 13.00
CA ILE A 266 4.60 -12.63 11.69
C ILE A 266 3.58 -12.98 10.60
N ALA A 267 3.10 -14.23 10.57
CA ALA A 267 2.09 -14.66 9.60
C ALA A 267 0.80 -13.83 9.68
N MET A 268 0.32 -13.52 10.89
CA MET A 268 -0.86 -12.68 11.07
C MET A 268 -0.63 -11.24 10.61
N ALA A 269 0.55 -10.66 10.90
CA ALA A 269 0.92 -9.33 10.39
C ALA A 269 0.99 -9.31 8.85
N SER A 270 1.54 -10.35 8.22
CA SER A 270 1.56 -10.50 6.76
C SER A 270 0.14 -10.56 6.17
N CYS A 271 -0.78 -11.29 6.80
CA CYS A 271 -2.19 -11.25 6.43
C CYS A 271 -2.73 -9.82 6.50
N VAL A 272 -2.61 -9.15 7.64
CA VAL A 272 -3.13 -7.78 7.83
C VAL A 272 -2.59 -6.83 6.77
N VAL A 273 -1.27 -6.85 6.50
CA VAL A 273 -0.65 -6.00 5.48
C VAL A 273 -1.17 -6.31 4.09
N PHE A 274 -1.35 -7.59 3.73
CA PHE A 274 -1.92 -7.97 2.44
C PHE A 274 -3.37 -7.48 2.29
N PHE A 275 -4.24 -7.78 3.26
CA PHE A 275 -5.66 -7.42 3.21
C PHE A 275 -5.86 -5.89 3.26
N TRP A 276 -5.12 -5.18 4.12
CA TRP A 276 -5.24 -3.74 4.29
C TRP A 276 -4.58 -2.97 3.15
N GLY A 277 -3.38 -3.38 2.71
CA GLY A 277 -2.66 -2.76 1.60
C GLY A 277 -3.49 -2.74 0.32
N ILE A 278 -4.18 -3.84 0.04
CA ILE A 278 -5.08 -3.98 -1.11
C ILE A 278 -6.26 -2.99 -1.04
N VAL A 279 -6.89 -2.80 0.12
CA VAL A 279 -8.03 -1.89 0.28
C VAL A 279 -7.59 -0.42 0.24
N TYR A 280 -6.44 -0.09 0.83
CA TYR A 280 -5.98 1.30 0.95
C TYR A 280 -5.32 1.85 -0.33
N SER A 281 -4.63 1.00 -1.10
CA SER A 281 -3.89 1.40 -2.31
C SER A 281 -4.76 2.16 -3.33
N ARG A 282 -6.04 1.74 -3.53
CA ARG A 282 -6.97 2.40 -4.47
C ARG A 282 -7.38 3.82 -4.10
N ARG A 283 -7.73 4.03 -2.83
CA ARG A 283 -8.19 5.35 -2.37
C ARG A 283 -7.04 6.33 -2.24
N SER A 284 -5.85 5.83 -1.91
CA SER A 284 -4.70 6.67 -1.58
C SER A 284 -3.90 7.14 -2.79
N GLU A 285 -3.71 6.36 -3.86
CA GLU A 285 -2.89 6.83 -5.00
C GLU A 285 -3.46 8.09 -5.63
N LYS A 286 -4.79 8.13 -5.84
CA LYS A 286 -5.47 9.27 -6.45
C LYS A 286 -5.50 10.48 -5.53
N GLN A 287 -5.77 10.27 -4.24
CA GLN A 287 -5.75 11.33 -3.23
C GLN A 287 -4.33 11.88 -3.00
N ILE A 288 -3.31 11.03 -3.05
CA ILE A 288 -1.91 11.44 -2.91
C ILE A 288 -1.46 12.22 -4.15
N LEU A 289 -1.76 11.75 -5.36
CA LEU A 289 -1.48 12.52 -6.58
C LEU A 289 -2.16 13.88 -6.54
N LEU A 290 -3.43 13.92 -6.12
CA LEU A 290 -4.19 15.16 -5.96
C LEU A 290 -3.54 16.09 -4.94
N ASN A 291 -3.12 15.58 -3.78
CA ASN A 291 -2.46 16.35 -2.73
C ASN A 291 -1.06 16.84 -3.13
N VAL A 292 -0.31 16.03 -3.89
CA VAL A 292 1.02 16.40 -4.41
C VAL A 292 0.89 17.52 -5.43
N GLU A 293 -0.01 17.40 -6.41
CA GLU A 293 -0.22 18.46 -7.41
C GLU A 293 -0.79 19.73 -6.75
N LYS A 294 -1.69 19.57 -5.77
CA LYS A 294 -2.17 20.68 -4.95
C LYS A 294 -1.03 21.41 -4.22
N ALA A 295 -0.07 20.68 -3.67
CA ALA A 295 1.10 21.26 -3.00
C ALA A 295 2.02 22.00 -3.99
N LYS A 296 2.26 21.43 -5.19
CA LYS A 296 3.04 22.09 -6.25
C LYS A 296 2.40 23.40 -6.71
N ILE A 297 1.10 23.39 -7.02
CA ILE A 297 0.35 24.60 -7.41
C ILE A 297 0.46 25.67 -6.31
N THR A 298 0.25 25.27 -5.05
CA THR A 298 0.40 26.16 -3.89
C THR A 298 1.79 26.77 -3.81
N GLN A 299 2.84 25.97 -3.99
CA GLN A 299 4.22 26.42 -3.97
C GLN A 299 4.53 27.40 -5.12
N THR A 300 4.01 27.16 -6.32
CA THR A 300 4.17 28.08 -7.46
C THR A 300 3.51 29.43 -7.19
N VAL A 301 2.29 29.45 -6.61
CA VAL A 301 1.59 30.68 -6.24
C VAL A 301 2.35 31.44 -5.14
N LEU A 302 2.83 30.76 -4.10
CA LEU A 302 3.64 31.38 -3.04
C LEU A 302 4.95 31.95 -3.57
N ARG A 303 5.61 31.24 -4.48
CA ARG A 303 6.84 31.71 -5.13
C ARG A 303 6.60 32.96 -5.97
N ALA A 304 5.48 33.06 -6.68
CA ALA A 304 5.09 34.29 -7.40
C ALA A 304 4.95 35.49 -6.44
N LYS A 305 4.33 35.27 -5.27
CA LYS A 305 4.21 36.30 -4.24
C LYS A 305 5.57 36.72 -3.68
N GLU A 306 6.44 35.77 -3.37
CA GLU A 306 7.81 36.03 -2.89
C GLU A 306 8.64 36.82 -3.91
N LEU A 307 8.60 36.42 -5.19
CA LEU A 307 9.33 37.11 -6.27
C LEU A 307 8.82 38.54 -6.48
N THR A 308 7.52 38.76 -6.37
CA THR A 308 6.93 40.11 -6.44
C THR A 308 7.43 41.00 -5.31
N LEU A 309 7.48 40.48 -4.07
CA LEU A 309 8.01 41.22 -2.92
C LEU A 309 9.52 41.48 -3.04
N ALA A 310 10.27 40.49 -3.51
CA ALA A 310 11.71 40.60 -3.74
C ALA A 310 12.03 41.66 -4.81
N GLY A 311 11.33 41.61 -5.95
CA GLY A 311 11.51 42.55 -7.06
C GLY A 311 11.23 44.02 -6.69
N TYR A 312 10.33 44.26 -5.72
CA TYR A 312 10.09 45.60 -5.17
C TYR A 312 11.27 46.13 -4.34
N THR A 313 11.93 45.26 -3.57
CA THR A 313 13.06 45.66 -2.70
C THR A 313 14.41 45.69 -3.42
N LYS A 314 14.60 44.82 -4.42
CA LYS A 314 15.81 44.74 -5.28
C LYS A 314 15.40 44.22 -6.67
N PRO A 315 15.58 44.99 -7.76
CA PRO A 315 15.25 44.52 -9.10
C PRO A 315 16.16 43.35 -9.51
N ILE A 316 15.55 42.25 -9.95
CA ILE A 316 16.22 40.95 -10.17
C ILE A 316 16.72 40.79 -11.62
N SER A 317 16.18 41.55 -12.57
CA SER A 317 16.51 41.47 -14.01
C SER A 317 16.41 42.83 -14.70
N ASN A 318 16.93 42.91 -15.93
CA ASN A 318 17.03 44.15 -16.71
C ASN A 318 16.50 43.93 -18.14
N PRO A 319 15.38 44.54 -18.56
CA PRO A 319 14.50 45.42 -17.78
C PRO A 319 13.78 44.67 -16.64
N PRO A 320 13.47 45.34 -15.51
CA PRO A 320 12.86 44.70 -14.36
C PRO A 320 11.39 44.34 -14.63
N PRO A 321 10.94 43.11 -14.29
CA PRO A 321 9.54 42.75 -14.32
C PRO A 321 8.80 43.56 -13.25
N CYS A 322 7.64 44.07 -13.61
CA CYS A 322 6.89 44.91 -12.69
C CYS A 322 6.11 44.09 -11.64
N SER A 323 5.83 42.81 -11.94
CA SER A 323 5.06 41.91 -11.08
C SER A 323 5.24 40.46 -11.52
N TYR A 324 4.98 39.50 -10.63
CA TYR A 324 4.93 38.08 -10.95
C TYR A 324 3.50 37.54 -10.78
N GLY A 325 3.16 36.54 -11.57
CA GLY A 325 1.85 35.94 -11.58
C GLY A 325 1.87 34.43 -11.82
N PHE A 326 0.69 33.85 -11.74
CA PHE A 326 0.41 32.44 -11.93
C PHE A 326 -0.69 32.28 -12.97
N ARG A 327 -0.47 31.40 -13.95
CA ARG A 327 -1.39 31.13 -15.07
C ARG A 327 -1.75 29.65 -15.10
N ILE A 328 -3.00 29.36 -15.46
CA ILE A 328 -3.46 27.99 -15.78
C ILE A 328 -3.91 27.94 -17.23
N ASP A 329 -3.37 26.99 -17.98
CA ASP A 329 -3.89 26.55 -19.27
C ASP A 329 -4.63 25.22 -19.10
N TYR A 330 -5.96 25.34 -19.06
CA TYR A 330 -6.88 24.22 -18.91
C TYR A 330 -6.83 23.24 -20.10
N THR A 331 -6.52 23.72 -21.31
CA THR A 331 -6.53 22.90 -22.53
C THR A 331 -5.31 21.99 -22.57
N ASN A 332 -4.14 22.54 -22.27
CA ASN A 332 -2.88 21.79 -22.28
C ASN A 332 -2.52 21.16 -20.93
N LYS A 333 -3.36 21.37 -19.90
CA LYS A 333 -3.13 20.96 -18.50
C LYS A 333 -1.81 21.50 -17.94
N ILE A 334 -1.46 22.74 -18.29
CA ILE A 334 -0.22 23.39 -17.87
C ILE A 334 -0.54 24.44 -16.81
N TYR A 335 0.27 24.54 -15.78
CA TYR A 335 0.29 25.72 -14.91
C TYR A 335 1.70 26.32 -14.92
N SER A 336 1.77 27.64 -15.06
CA SER A 336 3.03 28.36 -15.22
C SER A 336 3.15 29.57 -14.29
N LEU A 337 4.39 29.80 -13.86
CA LEU A 337 4.83 31.04 -13.25
C LEU A 337 5.22 32.01 -14.38
N PHE A 338 4.71 33.23 -14.34
CA PHE A 338 5.06 34.24 -15.33
C PHE A 338 5.48 35.57 -14.70
N GLU A 339 6.32 36.29 -15.42
CA GLU A 339 6.73 37.66 -15.18
C GLU A 339 5.88 38.60 -16.02
N TYR A 340 5.24 39.59 -15.39
CA TYR A 340 4.47 40.61 -16.09
C TYR A 340 5.39 41.74 -16.57
N ILE A 341 5.35 42.00 -17.88
CA ILE A 341 6.11 43.05 -18.55
C ILE A 341 5.09 43.95 -19.26
N PRO A 342 4.90 45.20 -18.80
CA PRO A 342 3.93 46.09 -19.41
C PRO A 342 4.31 46.41 -20.86
N PRO A 343 3.35 46.42 -21.81
CA PRO A 343 3.61 46.87 -23.16
C PRO A 343 3.91 48.38 -23.17
N ALA A 344 4.96 48.80 -23.89
CA ALA A 344 5.26 50.22 -24.04
C ALA A 344 4.04 50.97 -24.62
N PRO A 345 3.62 52.12 -24.07
CA PRO A 345 4.34 53.03 -23.15
C PRO A 345 3.97 52.90 -21.66
N THR A 346 3.29 51.83 -21.22
CA THR A 346 2.82 51.71 -19.83
C THR A 346 3.97 51.50 -18.84
N THR A 347 3.96 52.23 -17.72
CA THR A 347 4.96 52.13 -16.64
C THR A 347 4.49 51.20 -15.52
N CYS A 348 5.43 50.63 -14.74
CA CYS A 348 5.10 49.74 -13.63
C CYS A 348 4.14 50.36 -12.58
N ASP A 349 4.09 51.68 -12.45
CA ASP A 349 3.22 52.37 -11.49
C ASP A 349 1.72 52.28 -11.86
N GLN A 350 1.40 51.95 -13.10
CA GLN A 350 0.03 51.89 -13.62
C GLN A 350 -0.61 50.48 -13.53
N ILE A 351 0.08 49.50 -12.94
CA ILE A 351 -0.41 48.10 -12.87
C ILE A 351 -1.78 48.00 -12.17
N LEU A 352 -2.05 48.82 -11.15
CA LEU A 352 -3.32 48.79 -10.42
C LEU A 352 -4.53 49.23 -11.25
N THR A 353 -4.30 49.87 -12.41
CA THR A 353 -5.36 50.32 -13.32
C THR A 353 -5.64 49.34 -14.46
N ILE A 354 -4.94 48.20 -14.51
CA ILE A 354 -5.12 47.19 -15.54
C ILE A 354 -6.49 46.52 -15.38
N THR A 355 -7.28 46.55 -16.44
CA THR A 355 -8.57 45.87 -16.55
C THR A 355 -8.51 44.55 -17.31
N SER A 356 -7.45 44.34 -18.09
CA SER A 356 -7.24 43.09 -18.84
C SER A 356 -5.77 42.74 -19.06
N ILE A 357 -5.44 41.45 -19.02
CA ILE A 357 -4.15 40.91 -19.49
C ILE A 357 -4.33 40.44 -20.95
N ALA A 358 -3.72 41.14 -21.89
CA ALA A 358 -3.83 40.80 -23.31
C ALA A 358 -2.89 39.64 -23.68
N PRO A 359 -3.39 38.57 -24.34
CA PRO A 359 -2.55 37.47 -24.80
C PRO A 359 -1.66 37.85 -25.99
N ASN A 360 -1.98 38.92 -26.72
CA ASN A 360 -1.25 39.37 -27.91
C ASN A 360 -1.23 40.90 -28.04
N PRO A 361 -0.05 41.56 -28.11
CA PRO A 361 1.28 41.00 -27.81
C PRO A 361 1.36 40.57 -26.32
N PRO A 362 2.08 39.48 -26.00
CA PRO A 362 2.08 38.93 -24.64
C PRO A 362 2.69 39.94 -23.67
N SER A 363 1.88 40.47 -22.76
CA SER A 363 2.35 41.34 -21.67
C SER A 363 3.02 40.54 -20.53
N TYR A 364 3.52 39.34 -20.83
CA TYR A 364 4.12 38.44 -19.86
C TYR A 364 5.15 37.51 -20.50
N ARG A 365 6.10 37.04 -19.68
CA ARG A 365 7.10 36.03 -20.03
C ARG A 365 6.97 34.85 -19.06
N GLU A 366 6.87 33.64 -19.58
CA GLU A 366 6.84 32.44 -18.72
C GLU A 366 8.24 32.10 -18.21
N THR A 367 8.37 31.93 -16.90
CA THR A 367 9.65 31.65 -16.23
C THR A 367 9.76 30.18 -15.86
N GLU A 368 8.66 29.56 -15.41
CA GLU A 368 8.61 28.12 -15.09
C GLU A 368 7.25 27.55 -15.52
N SER A 369 7.25 26.40 -16.19
CA SER A 369 6.02 25.70 -16.58
C SER A 369 6.04 24.27 -16.06
N ASN A 370 4.91 23.84 -15.51
CA ASN A 370 4.69 22.48 -15.03
C ASN A 370 3.45 21.90 -15.70
N THR A 371 3.53 20.65 -16.15
CA THR A 371 2.40 19.89 -16.67
C THR A 371 1.73 19.10 -15.55
N LEU A 372 0.40 19.15 -15.50
CA LEU A 372 -0.39 18.33 -14.59
C LEU A 372 -0.19 16.85 -14.93
N SER A 373 -0.20 15.98 -13.92
CA SER A 373 -0.13 14.54 -14.14
C SER A 373 -1.25 14.07 -15.09
N SER A 374 -0.93 13.16 -16.01
CA SER A 374 -1.87 12.64 -17.02
C SER A 374 -3.13 11.97 -16.46
N LYS A 375 -3.13 11.62 -15.17
CA LYS A 375 -4.25 11.00 -14.43
C LYS A 375 -5.21 12.02 -13.78
N LEU A 376 -4.89 13.31 -13.90
CA LEU A 376 -5.63 14.42 -13.33
C LEU A 376 -6.11 15.34 -14.43
N ASP A 377 -7.20 16.04 -14.14
CA ASP A 377 -7.76 17.03 -15.04
C ASP A 377 -8.20 18.26 -14.25
N PHE A 378 -8.16 19.42 -14.89
CA PHE A 378 -8.76 20.61 -14.30
C PHE A 378 -10.27 20.54 -14.52
N ASP A 379 -11.06 20.75 -13.47
CA ASP A 379 -12.51 20.70 -13.59
C ASP A 379 -13.09 22.05 -14.03
N THR A 380 -14.17 21.97 -14.80
CA THR A 380 -14.82 23.07 -15.49
C THR A 380 -15.90 23.73 -14.64
N GLY A 381 -15.61 23.98 -13.36
CA GLY A 381 -16.55 24.63 -12.43
C GLY A 381 -16.88 26.09 -12.80
N PRO A 382 -17.93 26.69 -12.20
CA PRO A 382 -18.19 28.12 -12.31
C PRO A 382 -17.06 28.93 -11.66
N ASN A 383 -16.69 30.07 -12.26
CA ASN A 383 -15.62 31.00 -11.82
C ASN A 383 -14.19 30.43 -11.88
N ARG A 384 -13.72 30.14 -13.10
CA ARG A 384 -12.37 29.60 -13.37
C ARG A 384 -11.31 30.69 -13.39
N LEU A 385 -10.21 30.45 -12.68
CA LEU A 385 -9.06 31.32 -12.67
C LEU A 385 -8.21 31.13 -13.93
N GLY A 386 -8.14 32.13 -14.80
CA GLY A 386 -7.18 32.15 -15.91
C GLY A 386 -5.80 32.64 -15.44
N TYR A 387 -5.78 33.82 -14.82
CA TYR A 387 -4.54 34.47 -14.38
C TYR A 387 -4.68 35.03 -12.96
N LEU A 388 -3.59 34.96 -12.22
CA LEU A 388 -3.42 35.57 -10.91
C LEU A 388 -2.17 36.44 -10.93
N LEU A 389 -2.28 37.69 -10.50
CA LEU A 389 -1.18 38.65 -10.50
C LEU A 389 -1.02 39.28 -9.11
N PHE A 390 0.21 39.34 -8.60
CA PHE A 390 0.52 39.97 -7.31
C PHE A 390 1.10 41.38 -7.53
N VAL A 391 0.53 42.42 -6.94
CA VAL A 391 0.96 43.82 -7.20
C VAL A 391 1.56 44.46 -5.93
N PRO A 392 2.82 44.95 -5.96
CA PRO A 392 3.44 45.62 -4.81
C PRO A 392 2.74 46.95 -4.44
N PRO A 393 2.95 47.56 -3.25
CA PRO A 393 3.92 47.25 -2.19
C PRO A 393 3.41 46.31 -1.07
N ASP A 394 2.11 46.13 -0.92
CA ASP A 394 1.48 45.13 -0.04
C ASP A 394 0.57 44.28 -0.93
N PRO A 395 0.90 43.00 -1.20
CA PRO A 395 0.58 42.40 -2.48
C PRO A 395 -0.93 42.25 -2.69
N LYS A 396 -1.52 43.24 -3.37
CA LYS A 396 -2.90 43.18 -3.83
C LYS A 396 -2.96 42.08 -4.88
N VAL A 397 -3.95 41.21 -4.75
CA VAL A 397 -4.18 40.11 -5.68
C VAL A 397 -5.17 40.58 -6.74
N LEU A 398 -4.75 40.56 -8.01
CA LEU A 398 -5.64 40.74 -9.14
C LEU A 398 -5.94 39.36 -9.74
N LEU A 399 -7.23 39.04 -9.85
CA LEU A 399 -7.71 37.79 -10.43
C LEU A 399 -8.32 38.08 -11.80
N PHE A 400 -7.99 37.25 -12.78
CA PHE A 400 -8.51 37.35 -14.15
C PHE A 400 -9.15 36.03 -14.56
N ASP A 401 -10.19 36.12 -15.39
CA ASP A 401 -10.80 34.96 -16.06
C ASP A 401 -9.91 34.40 -17.19
N GLU A 402 -10.32 33.29 -17.83
CA GLU A 402 -9.61 32.74 -19.00
C GLU A 402 -9.54 33.73 -20.18
N GLY A 403 -10.48 34.67 -20.28
CA GLY A 403 -10.51 35.73 -21.28
C GLY A 403 -9.56 36.90 -20.96
N GLY A 404 -8.87 36.85 -19.81
CA GLY A 404 -7.96 37.90 -19.37
C GLY A 404 -8.66 39.12 -18.76
N ASN A 405 -9.96 39.08 -18.46
CA ASN A 405 -10.71 40.19 -17.85
C ASN A 405 -10.61 40.16 -16.33
N ILE A 406 -10.49 41.33 -15.69
CA ILE A 406 -10.44 41.43 -14.23
C ILE A 406 -11.76 41.00 -13.59
N VAL A 407 -11.68 40.12 -12.60
CA VAL A 407 -12.84 39.67 -11.82
C VAL A 407 -12.75 40.25 -10.41
N GLN A 408 -13.54 41.30 -10.16
CA GLN A 408 -13.57 41.97 -8.85
C GLN A 408 -14.57 41.29 -7.90
N ASN A 409 -14.13 41.03 -6.67
CA ASN A 409 -14.94 40.60 -5.52
C ASN A 409 -15.60 39.21 -5.57
N THR A 410 -15.24 38.34 -6.51
CA THR A 410 -15.65 36.92 -6.46
C THR A 410 -14.47 36.02 -6.11
N PRO A 411 -14.59 35.13 -5.11
CA PRO A 411 -13.58 34.11 -4.88
C PRO A 411 -13.49 33.20 -6.11
N MET A 412 -12.27 33.03 -6.63
CA MET A 412 -12.00 32.16 -7.77
C MET A 412 -11.43 30.85 -7.25
N ASN A 413 -11.84 29.74 -7.88
CA ASN A 413 -11.48 28.41 -7.42
C ASN A 413 -10.74 27.66 -8.54
N ILE A 414 -9.64 27.01 -8.18
CA ILE A 414 -8.99 26.02 -9.05
C ILE A 414 -9.52 24.65 -8.62
N TYR A 415 -10.25 24.00 -9.52
CA TYR A 415 -10.75 22.65 -9.31
C TYR A 415 -9.83 21.67 -10.03
N VAL A 416 -9.31 20.70 -9.29
CA VAL A 416 -8.56 19.57 -9.85
C VAL A 416 -9.37 18.31 -9.58
N LYS A 417 -9.73 17.56 -10.61
CA LYS A 417 -10.48 16.30 -10.52
C LYS A 417 -9.64 15.13 -11.02
N THR A 418 -10.08 13.94 -10.63
CA THR A 418 -9.55 12.68 -11.15
C THR A 418 -10.47 12.16 -12.26
N ASP A 419 -9.93 11.53 -13.31
CA ASP A 419 -10.70 10.99 -14.45
C ASP A 419 -11.61 9.78 -14.12
N ASP A 420 -11.86 9.48 -12.84
CA ASP A 420 -12.54 8.26 -12.41
C ASP A 420 -14.04 8.48 -12.13
N PRO A 421 -14.96 7.73 -12.76
CA PRO A 421 -16.40 7.94 -12.61
C PRO A 421 -16.98 7.51 -11.24
N VAL A 422 -16.19 6.84 -10.38
CA VAL A 422 -16.66 6.22 -9.13
C VAL A 422 -16.43 7.10 -7.89
N SER A 423 -15.58 8.12 -7.97
CA SER A 423 -15.32 9.06 -6.87
C SER A 423 -14.96 10.45 -7.42
N PRO A 424 -15.92 11.36 -7.58
CA PRO A 424 -15.68 12.74 -8.05
C PRO A 424 -15.09 13.60 -6.92
N THR A 425 -14.15 13.06 -6.15
CA THR A 425 -13.44 13.82 -5.12
C THR A 425 -12.44 14.74 -5.80
N GLY A 426 -12.89 15.95 -6.15
CA GLY A 426 -12.04 17.02 -6.62
C GLY A 426 -11.39 17.77 -5.46
N ALA A 427 -10.15 18.22 -5.63
CA ALA A 427 -9.55 19.20 -4.75
C ALA A 427 -9.95 20.60 -5.22
N ILE A 428 -10.45 21.40 -4.28
CA ILE A 428 -10.77 22.80 -4.52
C ILE A 428 -9.68 23.62 -3.86
N ILE A 429 -8.97 24.41 -4.66
CA ILE A 429 -8.05 25.43 -4.19
C ILE A 429 -8.79 26.76 -4.31
N ARG A 430 -9.25 27.31 -3.17
CA ARG A 430 -9.92 28.62 -3.14
C ARG A 430 -8.90 29.73 -3.03
N ILE A 431 -9.01 30.75 -3.89
CA ILE A 431 -8.16 31.94 -3.84
C ILE A 431 -9.05 33.16 -3.55
N ASN A 432 -8.80 33.79 -2.40
CA ASN A 432 -9.51 34.99 -1.97
C ASN A 432 -8.65 36.25 -2.22
N ASN A 433 -9.29 37.32 -2.71
CA ASN A 433 -8.67 38.60 -3.08
C ASN A 433 -7.89 39.33 -1.98
N VAL A 434 -8.05 38.96 -0.70
CA VAL A 434 -7.52 39.76 0.43
C VAL A 434 -6.25 39.15 1.05
N THR A 435 -5.98 37.85 0.88
CA THR A 435 -4.87 37.20 1.61
C THR A 435 -4.15 36.09 0.84
N ALA A 436 -4.63 35.68 -0.34
CA ALA A 436 -4.21 34.42 -0.96
C ALA A 436 -4.24 33.23 0.04
N GLN A 437 -5.16 33.27 1.01
CA GLN A 437 -5.36 32.16 1.93
C GLN A 437 -6.05 31.03 1.19
N LEU A 438 -5.27 29.96 0.99
CA LEU A 438 -5.73 28.68 0.48
C LEU A 438 -6.61 28.05 1.55
N SER A 439 -7.93 28.21 1.42
CA SER A 439 -8.88 27.53 2.29
C SER A 439 -9.29 26.20 1.65
N PHE A 440 -9.12 25.13 2.41
CA PHE A 440 -9.42 23.77 1.98
C PHE A 440 -10.73 23.34 2.64
N PRO A 441 -11.73 22.84 1.89
CA PRO A 441 -12.88 22.21 2.51
C PRO A 441 -12.41 20.98 3.29
N SER A 442 -12.84 20.86 4.54
CA SER A 442 -12.68 19.66 5.35
C SER A 442 -13.63 18.59 4.80
N SER A 443 -13.09 17.60 4.09
CA SER A 443 -13.78 16.34 3.82
C SER A 443 -13.01 15.18 4.42
#